data_AF-A0A1A3GY54-F1
#
_entry.id   AF-A0A1A3GY54-F1
#
_cell.length_a   1.000
_cell.length_b   1.000
_cell.length_c   1.000
_cell.angle_alpha   90.00
_cell.angle_beta   90.00
_cell.angle_gamma   90.00
#
_symmetry.space_group_name_H-M   'P 1'
#
loop_
_entity.id
_entity.type
_entity.pdbx_description
1 polymer ?
#
loop_
_entity_poly.entity_id
_entity_poly.type
_entity_poly.pdbx_seq_one_letter_code
_entity_poly.pdbx_strand_id
1 'polypeptide(L)'
;MTESLLKPQLEQQQAVADNEIAALKNQIKRGKELVKQGKAQLTRYNAYKRELDAAIATLYPPALSAPREWASVLDIPHGTLVKPQNYDGLLFVTANGEGWYYDAPGDVEYDQDRGWKLDTSEDEFGPFVEVLKEEA
;
A
#
# COMPACT_ATOMS: atom_id res chain seq x y z
N MET A 1 -26.04 32.91 -61.35
CA MET A 1 -27.00 32.62 -60.25
C MET A 1 -26.36 31.75 -59.16
N THR A 2 -25.15 32.10 -58.70
CA THR A 2 -24.36 31.27 -57.76
C THR A 2 -24.21 31.91 -56.38
N GLU A 3 -24.25 33.24 -56.27
CA GLU A 3 -24.16 33.94 -54.97
C GLU A 3 -25.34 33.65 -54.01
N SER A 4 -26.52 33.32 -54.56
CA SER A 4 -27.75 33.09 -53.77
C SER A 4 -27.68 31.84 -52.86
N LEU A 5 -26.93 30.81 -53.25
CA LEU A 5 -26.84 29.54 -52.51
C LEU A 5 -25.66 29.46 -51.53
N LEU A 6 -24.69 30.36 -51.65
CA LEU A 6 -23.47 30.38 -50.82
C LEU A 6 -23.72 30.91 -49.41
N LYS A 7 -24.54 31.96 -49.29
CA LYS A 7 -24.81 32.61 -48.00
C LYS A 7 -25.53 31.69 -47.00
N PRO A 8 -26.60 30.96 -47.37
CA PRO A 8 -27.25 30.02 -46.45
C PRO A 8 -26.35 28.87 -46.01
N GLN A 9 -25.45 28.39 -46.89
CA GLN A 9 -24.50 27.33 -46.56
C GLN A 9 -23.47 27.79 -45.52
N LEU A 10 -22.96 29.02 -45.65
CA LEU A 10 -22.03 29.59 -44.67
C LEU A 10 -22.71 29.82 -43.31
N GLU A 11 -23.94 30.32 -43.30
CA GLU A 11 -24.72 30.50 -42.07
C GLU A 11 -24.99 29.15 -41.38
N GLN A 12 -25.28 28.10 -42.14
CA GLN A 12 -25.45 26.75 -41.61
C GLN A 12 -24.14 26.19 -41.03
N GLN A 13 -23.01 26.35 -41.74
CA GLN A 13 -21.70 25.94 -41.23
C GLN A 13 -21.33 26.66 -39.95
N GLN A 14 -21.63 27.96 -39.86
CA GLN A 14 -21.34 28.76 -38.68
C GLN A 14 -22.20 28.31 -37.48
N ALA A 15 -23.48 28.03 -37.69
CA ALA A 15 -24.35 27.49 -36.65
C ALA A 15 -23.88 26.11 -36.14
N VAL A 16 -23.37 25.24 -37.04
CA VAL A 16 -22.78 23.95 -36.65
C VAL A 16 -21.53 24.18 -35.80
N ALA A 17 -20.63 25.04 -36.23
CA ALA A 17 -19.41 25.37 -35.50
C ALA A 17 -19.71 25.95 -34.10
N ASP A 18 -20.70 26.84 -33.98
CA ASP A 18 -21.10 27.43 -32.71
C ASP A 18 -21.65 26.37 -31.74
N ASN A 19 -22.44 25.42 -32.25
CA ASN A 19 -22.96 24.30 -31.47
C ASN A 19 -21.84 23.37 -30.98
N GLU A 20 -20.86 23.05 -31.84
CA GLU A 20 -19.69 22.25 -31.48
C GLU A 20 -18.85 22.96 -30.41
N ILE A 21 -18.61 24.26 -30.57
CA ILE A 21 -17.88 25.07 -29.57
C ILE A 21 -18.62 25.06 -28.22
N ALA A 22 -19.95 25.18 -28.23
CA ALA A 22 -20.75 25.12 -27.01
C ALA A 22 -20.67 23.73 -26.34
N ALA A 23 -20.72 22.66 -27.12
CA ALA A 23 -20.55 21.30 -26.63
C ALA A 23 -19.16 21.08 -26.00
N LEU A 24 -18.09 21.53 -26.68
CA LEU A 24 -16.71 21.44 -26.18
C LEU A 24 -16.54 22.25 -24.88
N LYS A 25 -17.08 23.46 -24.79
CA LYS A 25 -17.06 24.27 -23.55
C LYS A 25 -17.71 23.54 -22.38
N ASN A 26 -18.83 22.86 -22.62
CA ASN A 26 -19.51 22.07 -21.59
C ASN A 26 -18.70 20.85 -21.16
N GLN A 27 -18.06 20.15 -22.11
CA GLN A 27 -17.16 19.03 -21.80
C GLN A 27 -15.96 19.49 -20.96
N ILE A 28 -15.32 20.61 -21.33
CA ILE A 28 -14.21 21.20 -20.58
C ILE A 28 -14.65 21.56 -19.15
N LYS A 29 -15.84 22.15 -18.99
CA LYS A 29 -16.39 22.47 -17.67
C LYS A 29 -16.57 21.23 -16.80
N ARG A 30 -17.12 20.15 -17.36
CA ARG A 30 -17.27 18.86 -16.66
C ARG A 30 -15.92 18.25 -16.30
N GLY A 31 -14.97 18.26 -17.24
CA GLY A 31 -13.61 17.77 -17.00
C GLY A 31 -12.90 18.51 -15.86
N LYS A 32 -13.04 19.84 -15.79
CA LYS A 32 -12.49 20.63 -14.69
C LYS A 32 -13.06 20.24 -13.33
N GLU A 33 -14.36 19.96 -13.25
CA GLU A 33 -14.99 19.54 -12.00
C GLU A 33 -14.52 18.14 -11.57
N LEU A 34 -14.39 17.20 -12.51
CA LEU A 34 -13.83 15.87 -12.23
C LEU A 34 -12.39 15.94 -11.71
N VAL A 35 -11.53 16.75 -12.34
CA VAL A 35 -10.15 16.96 -11.88
C VAL A 35 -10.12 17.55 -10.46
N LYS A 36 -11.00 18.51 -10.17
CA LYS A 36 -11.12 19.10 -8.83
C LYS A 36 -11.53 18.06 -7.79
N GLN A 37 -12.51 17.21 -8.10
CA GLN A 37 -12.94 16.12 -7.22
C GLN A 37 -11.83 15.09 -7.00
N GLY A 38 -11.12 14.69 -8.07
CA GLY A 38 -9.98 13.78 -7.97
C GLY A 38 -8.86 14.33 -7.09
N LYS A 39 -8.54 15.62 -7.22
CA LYS A 39 -7.54 16.28 -6.35
C LYS A 39 -7.96 16.25 -4.87
N ALA A 40 -9.23 16.52 -4.58
CA ALA A 40 -9.75 16.46 -3.22
C ALA A 40 -9.69 15.04 -2.63
N GLN A 41 -9.99 14.01 -3.43
CA GLN A 41 -9.85 12.61 -3.01
C GLN A 41 -8.38 12.25 -2.73
N LEU A 42 -7.45 12.65 -3.61
CA LEU A 42 -6.03 12.39 -3.42
C LEU A 42 -5.49 13.07 -2.16
N THR A 43 -5.95 14.29 -1.85
CA THR A 43 -5.59 14.96 -0.59
C THR A 43 -6.06 14.17 0.63
N ARG A 44 -7.30 13.64 0.62
CA ARG A 44 -7.81 12.80 1.72
C ARG A 44 -7.03 11.50 1.85
N TYR A 45 -6.74 10.84 0.73
CA TYR A 45 -5.92 9.63 0.72
C TYR A 45 -4.53 9.88 1.31
N ASN A 46 -3.85 10.96 0.92
CA ASN A 46 -2.54 11.29 1.45
C ASN A 46 -2.56 11.63 2.95
N ALA A 47 -3.63 12.26 3.45
CA ALA A 47 -3.80 12.49 4.88
C ALA A 47 -3.95 11.15 5.63
N TYR A 48 -4.83 10.27 5.13
CA TYR A 48 -5.03 8.94 5.71
C TYR A 48 -3.76 8.07 5.67
N LYS A 49 -3.02 8.10 4.55
CA LYS A 49 -1.73 7.42 4.46
C LYS A 49 -0.74 7.92 5.51
N ARG A 50 -0.65 9.23 5.75
CA ARG A 50 0.23 9.77 6.80
C ARG A 50 -0.18 9.34 8.20
N GLU A 51 -1.49 9.26 8.47
CA GLU A 51 -2.00 8.75 9.75
C GLU A 51 -1.64 7.27 9.93
N LEU A 52 -1.79 6.46 8.88
CA LEU A 52 -1.33 5.06 8.87
C LEU A 52 0.18 4.95 9.06
N ASP A 53 0.97 5.72 8.32
CA ASP A 53 2.44 5.71 8.44
C ASP A 53 2.86 6.09 9.87
N ALA A 54 2.18 7.06 10.51
CA ALA A 54 2.44 7.47 11.88
C ALA A 54 2.02 6.40 12.91
N ALA A 55 0.89 5.73 12.70
CA ALA A 55 0.46 4.60 13.51
C ALA A 55 1.44 3.42 13.39
N ILE A 56 1.88 3.11 12.16
CA ILE A 56 2.91 2.11 11.89
C ILE A 56 4.20 2.50 12.62
N ALA A 57 4.67 3.74 12.52
CA ALA A 57 5.88 4.17 13.24
C ALA A 57 5.75 4.11 14.77
N THR A 58 4.52 4.17 15.31
CA THR A 58 4.27 4.02 16.76
C THR A 58 4.31 2.55 17.18
N LEU A 59 3.71 1.66 16.37
CA LEU A 59 3.65 0.22 16.63
C LEU A 59 4.96 -0.49 16.28
N TYR A 60 5.62 0.01 15.24
CA TYR A 60 6.85 -0.49 14.63
C TYR A 60 7.80 0.70 14.40
N PRO A 61 8.46 1.20 15.47
CA PRO A 61 9.47 2.24 15.34
C PRO A 61 10.46 1.91 14.22
N PRO A 62 10.77 2.86 13.31
CA PRO A 62 11.74 2.62 12.26
C PRO A 62 13.04 2.12 12.90
N ALA A 63 13.46 0.94 12.47
CA ALA A 63 14.58 0.14 12.94
C ALA A 63 15.27 0.72 14.18
N LEU A 64 14.99 0.13 15.35
CA LEU A 64 15.98 0.20 16.41
C LEU A 64 17.29 -0.26 15.78
N SER A 65 18.33 0.57 15.87
CA SER A 65 19.64 0.36 15.25
C SER A 65 20.38 -0.89 15.76
N ALA A 66 19.73 -1.67 16.62
CA ALA A 66 20.11 -3.00 17.03
C ALA A 66 18.87 -3.93 16.94
N PRO A 67 19.04 -5.17 16.46
CA PRO A 67 17.97 -6.16 16.51
C PRO A 67 17.49 -6.35 17.95
N ARG A 68 16.17 -6.41 18.15
CA ARG A 68 15.58 -6.71 19.46
C ARG A 68 15.81 -8.17 19.81
N GLU A 69 15.90 -8.45 21.10
CA GLU A 69 16.00 -9.81 21.63
C GLU A 69 14.80 -10.07 22.55
N TRP A 70 14.15 -11.22 22.36
CA TRP A 70 13.05 -11.68 23.20
C TRP A 70 13.44 -12.97 23.90
N ALA A 71 13.12 -13.07 25.19
CA ALA A 71 13.35 -14.27 25.98
C ALA A 71 12.27 -15.34 25.75
N SER A 72 11.05 -14.92 25.44
CA SER A 72 9.93 -15.81 25.15
C SER A 72 9.40 -15.60 23.73
N VAL A 73 8.96 -16.70 23.11
CA VAL A 73 8.34 -16.69 21.79
C VAL A 73 7.02 -15.92 21.78
N LEU A 74 6.33 -15.89 22.93
CA LEU A 74 5.03 -15.22 23.09
C LEU A 74 5.14 -13.71 23.23
N ASP A 75 6.34 -13.19 23.50
CA ASP A 75 6.61 -11.75 23.58
C ASP A 75 6.96 -11.13 22.22
N ILE A 76 7.17 -11.97 21.19
CA ILE A 76 7.54 -11.54 19.85
C ILE A 76 6.32 -10.89 19.17
N PRO A 77 6.45 -9.64 18.68
CA PRO A 77 5.36 -8.99 17.96
C PRO A 77 4.94 -9.76 16.71
N HIS A 78 3.65 -9.72 16.41
CA HIS A 78 3.13 -10.32 15.18
C HIS A 78 3.71 -9.60 13.95
N GLY A 79 4.01 -10.37 12.91
CA GLY A 79 4.70 -9.91 11.71
C GLY A 79 6.22 -9.79 11.85
N THR A 80 6.81 -10.29 12.93
CA THR A 80 8.25 -10.22 13.18
C THR A 80 8.95 -11.51 12.74
N LEU A 81 10.07 -11.36 12.03
CA LEU A 81 10.99 -12.43 11.71
C LEU A 81 12.13 -12.44 12.74
N VAL A 82 12.39 -13.60 13.34
CA VAL A 82 13.44 -13.78 14.34
C VAL A 82 14.34 -14.97 13.99
N LYS A 83 15.56 -14.95 14.53
CA LYS A 83 16.49 -16.07 14.58
C LYS A 83 16.52 -16.60 16.01
N PRO A 84 15.97 -17.80 16.29
CA PRO A 84 16.17 -18.45 17.58
C PRO A 84 17.66 -18.83 17.73
N GLN A 85 18.21 -18.70 18.93
CA GLN A 85 19.62 -18.97 19.19
C GLN A 85 19.96 -20.46 19.13
N ASN A 86 19.05 -21.34 19.54
CA ASN A 86 19.28 -22.79 19.61
C ASN A 86 18.62 -23.57 18.46
N TYR A 87 18.28 -22.90 17.35
CA TYR A 87 17.65 -23.51 16.19
C TYR A 87 18.23 -22.98 14.88
N ASP A 88 18.52 -23.87 13.93
CA ASP A 88 19.20 -23.52 12.68
C ASP A 88 18.29 -22.81 11.66
N GLY A 89 16.97 -22.78 11.86
CA GLY A 89 16.04 -22.01 11.04
C GLY A 89 15.74 -20.60 11.55
N LEU A 90 14.82 -19.93 10.84
CA LEU A 90 14.21 -18.64 11.20
C LEU A 90 12.77 -18.88 11.62
N LEU A 91 12.26 -18.09 12.57
CA LEU A 91 10.86 -18.12 12.97
C LEU A 91 10.18 -16.83 12.52
N PHE A 92 9.10 -16.93 11.75
CA PHE A 92 8.19 -15.81 11.53
C PHE A 92 6.97 -15.98 12.43
N VAL A 93 6.65 -14.92 13.18
CA VAL A 93 5.37 -14.82 13.87
C VAL A 93 4.39 -14.15 12.93
N THR A 94 3.38 -14.88 12.47
CA THR A 94 2.38 -14.40 11.51
C THR A 94 1.45 -13.35 12.12
N ALA A 95 0.62 -12.71 11.28
CA ALA A 95 -0.32 -11.69 11.73
C ALA A 95 -1.37 -12.22 12.75
N ASN A 96 -1.74 -13.50 12.64
CA ASN A 96 -2.66 -14.18 13.54
C ASN A 96 -1.98 -14.76 14.82
N GLY A 97 -0.67 -14.55 15.00
CA GLY A 97 0.08 -14.99 16.18
C GLY A 97 0.53 -16.45 16.14
N GLU A 98 0.58 -17.06 14.96
CA GLU A 98 1.10 -18.40 14.73
C GLU A 98 2.59 -18.36 14.34
N GLY A 99 3.27 -19.50 14.48
CA GLY A 99 4.67 -19.67 14.13
C GLY A 99 4.87 -20.36 12.79
N TRP A 100 5.91 -19.94 12.06
CA TRP A 100 6.41 -20.62 10.87
C TRP A 100 7.94 -20.68 10.84
N TYR A 101 8.51 -21.89 10.74
CA TYR A 101 9.96 -22.11 10.69
C TYR A 101 10.42 -22.18 9.23
N TYR A 102 11.55 -21.55 8.95
CA TYR A 102 12.19 -21.53 7.64
C TYR A 102 13.63 -21.99 7.73
N ASP A 103 14.06 -22.76 6.74
CA ASP A 103 15.44 -23.24 6.68
C ASP A 103 16.42 -22.20 6.08
N ALA A 104 15.93 -21.17 5.36
CA ALA A 104 16.78 -20.12 4.77
C ALA A 104 16.05 -18.77 4.54
N PRO A 105 16.74 -17.62 4.72
CA PRO A 105 16.21 -16.32 4.32
C PRO A 105 16.24 -16.15 2.79
N GLY A 106 15.09 -15.95 2.15
CA GLY A 106 15.04 -15.46 0.77
C GLY A 106 13.95 -16.02 -0.15
N ASP A 107 13.29 -17.13 0.19
CA ASP A 107 12.59 -17.92 -0.83
C ASP A 107 11.12 -18.31 -0.51
N VAL A 108 10.40 -17.56 0.32
CA VAL A 108 9.00 -17.93 0.64
C VAL A 108 8.04 -16.74 0.58
N GLU A 109 7.06 -16.85 -0.32
CA GLU A 109 5.83 -16.05 -0.28
C GLU A 109 5.11 -16.32 1.04
N TYR A 110 4.86 -15.25 1.81
CA TYR A 110 4.24 -15.31 3.13
C TYR A 110 2.78 -15.77 3.01
N ASP A 111 2.47 -17.04 3.29
CA ASP A 111 1.09 -17.45 3.54
C ASP A 111 0.74 -17.05 4.98
N GLN A 112 0.12 -15.87 5.12
CA GLN A 112 -0.15 -15.25 6.43
C GLN A 112 -1.21 -15.99 7.27
N ASP A 113 -1.89 -16.98 6.66
CA ASP A 113 -3.01 -17.72 7.25
C ASP A 113 -2.65 -19.17 7.61
N ARG A 114 -1.37 -19.52 7.55
CA ARG A 114 -0.90 -20.84 7.97
C ARG A 114 0.25 -20.69 8.96
N GLY A 115 0.19 -21.46 10.04
CA GLY A 115 1.24 -21.61 11.04
C GLY A 115 0.79 -22.60 12.11
N TRP A 116 1.70 -22.99 13.01
CA TRP A 116 1.28 -23.70 14.22
C TRP A 116 1.11 -22.71 15.36
N LYS A 117 0.26 -23.06 16.31
CA LYS A 117 0.07 -22.25 17.51
C LYS A 117 1.33 -22.29 18.36
N LEU A 118 1.92 -21.12 18.60
CA LEU A 118 3.05 -20.96 19.51
C LEU A 118 2.61 -21.14 20.96
N ASP A 119 3.44 -21.78 21.77
CA ASP A 119 3.30 -21.82 23.22
C ASP A 119 4.66 -21.60 23.92
N THR A 120 4.72 -21.81 25.23
CA THR A 120 5.95 -21.56 26.00
C THR A 120 6.98 -22.69 25.85
N SER A 121 6.63 -23.81 25.21
CA SER A 121 7.60 -24.89 24.99
C SER A 121 8.70 -24.47 24.02
N GLU A 122 8.38 -23.62 23.05
CA GLU A 122 9.34 -23.08 22.09
C GLU A 122 10.37 -22.12 22.71
N ASP A 123 10.16 -21.66 23.95
CA ASP A 123 11.14 -20.83 24.67
C ASP A 123 12.49 -21.56 24.86
N GLU A 124 12.53 -22.89 24.70
CA GLU A 124 13.77 -23.66 24.65
C GLU A 124 14.71 -23.27 23.49
N PHE A 125 14.13 -22.74 22.40
CA PHE A 125 14.88 -22.25 21.25
C PHE A 125 15.38 -20.81 21.41
N GLY A 126 14.90 -20.12 22.44
CA GLY A 126 15.27 -18.76 22.76
C GLY A 126 16.73 -18.62 23.26
N PRO A 127 17.21 -17.37 23.39
CA PRO A 127 16.55 -16.12 23.01
C PRO A 127 16.34 -15.98 21.49
N PHE A 128 15.37 -15.14 21.14
CA PHE A 128 14.96 -14.88 19.77
C PHE A 128 15.44 -13.50 19.34
N VAL A 129 16.25 -13.42 18.28
CA VAL A 129 16.84 -12.15 17.82
C VAL A 129 16.15 -11.68 16.54
N GLU A 130 15.69 -10.43 16.51
CA GLU A 130 15.05 -9.81 15.35
C GLU A 130 15.96 -9.86 14.11
N VAL A 131 15.41 -10.29 12.98
CA VAL A 131 16.10 -10.29 11.70
C VAL A 131 15.69 -9.04 10.96
N LEU A 132 16.57 -8.03 10.96
CA LEU A 132 16.36 -6.82 10.19
C LEU A 132 16.51 -7.18 8.70
N LYS A 133 15.50 -6.89 7.87
CA LYS A 133 15.69 -6.91 6.43
C LYS A 133 16.73 -5.86 6.08
N GLU A 134 17.84 -6.27 5.46
CA GLU A 134 18.69 -5.31 4.76
C GLU A 134 17.81 -4.63 3.70
N GLU A 135 17.67 -3.30 3.78
CA GLU A 135 17.07 -2.54 2.68
C GLU A 135 17.97 -2.74 1.45
N ALA A 136 17.42 -3.41 0.43
CA ALA A 136 18.04 -3.58 -0.88
C ALA A 136 17.98 -2.30 -1.72
#